data_AF-A0A6G9YZJ2-F1
#
_entry.id   AF-A0A6G9YZJ2-F1
#
_cell.length_a   1.000
_cell.length_b   1.000
_cell.length_c   1.000
_cell.angle_alpha   90.00
_cell.angle_beta   90.00
_cell.angle_gamma   90.00
#
_symmetry.space_group_name_H-M   'P 1'
#
loop_
_entity.id
_entity.type
_entity.pdbx_description
1 polymer ?
#
loop_
_entity_poly.entity_id
_entity_poly.type
_entity_poly.pdbx_seq_one_letter_code
_entity_poly.pdbx_strand_id
1 'polypeptide(L)'
;MGDAYQVDLEHLDTVTARIAGLQGFVQDTLAGLDVRIAAAHQNWTGEAATRHAEAHREWMAAASEVHEGIEAMRAAATAAHTAYSDVLATNLGILGRGR
;
A
#
# COMPACT_ATOMS: atom_id res chain seq x y z
N MET A 1 15.32 -17.05 18.33
CA MET A 1 15.16 -15.58 18.21
C MET A 1 15.05 -15.13 16.75
N GLY A 2 15.82 -15.68 15.79
CA GLY A 2 15.66 -15.37 14.36
C GLY A 2 14.32 -15.78 13.74
N ASP A 3 13.77 -16.93 14.14
CA ASP A 3 12.48 -17.44 13.62
C ASP A 3 11.30 -16.49 13.82
N ALA A 4 11.17 -15.89 15.01
CA ALA A 4 10.07 -14.98 15.31
C ALA A 4 10.13 -13.71 14.45
N TYR A 5 11.34 -13.19 14.20
CA TYR A 5 11.55 -12.01 13.37
C TYR A 5 11.24 -12.28 11.89
N GLN A 6 11.54 -13.48 11.41
CA GLN A 6 11.21 -13.91 10.05
C GLN A 6 9.68 -14.05 9.86
N VAL A 7 8.98 -14.64 10.84
CA VAL A 7 7.52 -14.79 10.81
C VAL A 7 6.79 -13.43 10.83
N ASP A 8 7.25 -12.48 11.65
CA ASP A 8 6.64 -11.15 11.72
C ASP A 8 6.72 -10.39 10.38
N LEU A 9 7.81 -10.57 9.64
CA LEU A 9 7.99 -9.94 8.33
C LEU A 9 7.17 -10.62 7.23
N GLU A 10 7.09 -11.95 7.21
CA GLU A 10 6.20 -12.68 6.29
C GLU A 10 4.73 -12.28 6.51
N HIS A 11 4.35 -12.08 7.77
CA HIS A 11 3.03 -11.56 8.12
C HIS A 11 2.83 -10.13 7.60
N LEU A 12 3.82 -9.26 7.78
CA LEU A 12 3.78 -7.87 7.31
C LEU A 12 3.66 -7.78 5.78
N ASP A 13 4.41 -8.60 5.03
CA ASP A 13 4.31 -8.68 3.57
C ASP A 13 2.93 -9.17 3.14
N THR A 14 2.39 -10.18 3.82
CA THR A 14 1.04 -10.71 3.55
C THR A 14 -0.04 -9.64 3.76
N VAL A 15 0.03 -8.91 4.87
CA VAL A 15 -0.93 -7.83 5.17
C VAL A 15 -0.81 -6.72 4.14
N THR A 16 0.41 -6.27 3.85
CA THR A 16 0.69 -5.24 2.84
C THR A 16 0.13 -5.62 1.48
N ALA A 17 0.38 -6.85 1.00
CA ALA A 17 -0.12 -7.33 -0.27
C ALA A 17 -1.66 -7.36 -0.33
N ARG A 18 -2.32 -7.75 0.77
CA ARG A 18 -3.79 -7.75 0.86
C ARG A 18 -4.37 -6.34 0.82
N ILE A 19 -3.75 -5.38 1.52
CA ILE A 19 -4.21 -3.99 1.51
C ILE A 19 -3.99 -3.36 0.13
N ALA A 20 -2.84 -3.61 -0.51
CA ALA A 20 -2.58 -3.18 -1.88
C ALA A 20 -3.61 -3.73 -2.88
N GLY A 21 -3.96 -5.02 -2.76
CA GLY A 21 -5.01 -5.64 -3.58
C GLY A 21 -6.40 -5.00 -3.36
N LEU A 22 -6.78 -4.72 -2.11
CA LEU A 22 -8.04 -4.03 -1.81
C LEU A 22 -8.06 -2.61 -2.40
N GLN A 23 -6.95 -1.89 -2.30
CA GLN A 23 -6.87 -0.53 -2.84
C GLN A 23 -6.89 -0.53 -4.37
N GLY A 24 -6.24 -1.47 -5.05
CA GLY A 24 -6.41 -1.66 -6.50
C GLY A 24 -7.88 -1.89 -6.88
N PHE A 25 -8.57 -2.77 -6.16
CA PHE A 25 -10.00 -2.99 -6.36
C PHE A 25 -10.85 -1.71 -6.17
N VAL A 26 -10.55 -0.90 -5.15
CA VAL A 26 -11.24 0.36 -4.90
C VAL A 26 -10.98 1.36 -6.04
N GLN A 27 -9.74 1.49 -6.49
CA GLN A 27 -9.38 2.38 -7.60
C GLN A 27 -10.09 1.97 -8.91
N ASP A 28 -10.08 0.69 -9.25
CA ASP A 28 -10.79 0.17 -10.43
C ASP A 28 -12.30 0.43 -10.34
N THR A 29 -12.87 0.23 -9.15
CA THR A 29 -14.30 0.50 -8.90
C THR A 29 -14.62 1.97 -9.07
N LEU A 30 -13.79 2.87 -8.51
CA LEU A 30 -13.97 4.31 -8.64
C LEU A 30 -13.79 4.79 -10.08
N ALA A 31 -12.81 4.28 -10.82
CA ALA A 31 -12.64 4.57 -12.24
C ALA A 31 -13.83 4.08 -13.08
N GLY A 32 -14.36 2.90 -12.77
CA GLY A 32 -15.59 2.38 -13.39
C GLY A 32 -16.82 3.22 -13.08
N LEU A 33 -16.90 3.78 -11.87
CA LEU A 33 -17.93 4.77 -11.51
C LEU A 33 -17.74 6.07 -12.28
N ASP A 34 -16.52 6.56 -12.45
CA ASP A 34 -16.22 7.82 -13.14
C ASP A 34 -16.78 7.83 -14.58
N VAL A 35 -16.60 6.73 -15.31
CA VAL A 35 -17.17 6.58 -16.68
C VAL A 35 -18.70 6.70 -16.65
N ARG A 36 -19.37 6.11 -15.65
CA ARG A 36 -20.83 6.16 -15.51
C ARG A 36 -21.32 7.53 -15.07
N ILE A 37 -20.58 8.16 -14.16
CA ILE A 37 -20.83 9.50 -13.64
C ILE A 37 -20.67 10.53 -14.76
N ALA A 38 -19.62 10.44 -15.57
CA ALA A 38 -19.41 11.30 -16.73
C ALA A 38 -20.55 11.18 -17.76
N ALA A 39 -21.06 9.97 -17.99
CA ALA A 39 -22.24 9.77 -18.83
C ALA A 39 -23.50 10.42 -18.22
N ALA A 40 -23.70 10.29 -16.91
CA ALA A 40 -24.84 10.88 -16.20
C ALA A 40 -24.79 12.43 -16.20
N HIS A 41 -23.60 13.02 -16.04
CA HIS A 41 -23.41 14.47 -16.02
C HIS A 41 -23.71 15.19 -17.34
N GLN A 42 -23.85 14.46 -18.45
CA GLN A 42 -24.33 15.07 -19.70
C GLN A 42 -25.70 15.75 -19.51
N ASN A 43 -26.54 15.16 -18.65
CA ASN A 43 -27.89 15.67 -18.38
C ASN A 43 -28.07 16.07 -16.90
N TRP A 44 -27.16 15.65 -16.01
CA TRP A 44 -27.18 15.98 -14.59
C TRP A 44 -26.27 17.17 -14.28
N THR A 45 -26.90 18.34 -14.10
CA THR A 45 -26.24 19.62 -13.82
C THR A 45 -26.73 20.23 -12.51
N GLY A 46 -26.10 21.34 -12.09
CA GLY A 46 -26.46 22.07 -10.87
C GLY A 46 -25.58 21.74 -9.67
N GLU A 47 -25.91 22.32 -8.52
CA GLU A 47 -25.05 22.31 -7.33
C GLU A 47 -24.74 20.90 -6.80
N ALA A 48 -25.72 20.00 -6.84
CA ALA A 48 -25.54 18.61 -6.43
C ALA A 48 -24.54 17.86 -7.33
N ALA A 49 -24.57 18.15 -8.63
CA ALA A 49 -23.63 17.57 -9.59
C ALA A 49 -22.20 18.06 -9.32
N THR A 50 -22.02 19.35 -9.04
CA THR A 50 -20.71 19.92 -8.67
C THR A 50 -20.15 19.32 -7.39
N ARG A 51 -20.95 19.27 -6.31
CA ARG A 51 -20.51 18.70 -5.02
C ARG A 51 -20.15 17.23 -5.13
N HIS A 52 -20.87 16.47 -5.95
CA HIS A 52 -20.55 15.08 -6.20
C HIS A 52 -19.20 14.93 -6.95
N ALA A 53 -18.98 15.73 -8.00
CA ALA A 53 -17.71 15.71 -8.74
C ALA A 53 -16.52 16.11 -7.87
N GLU A 54 -16.70 17.04 -6.92
CA GLU A 54 -15.71 17.39 -5.91
C GLU A 54 -15.39 16.22 -4.98
N ALA A 55 -16.40 15.63 -4.35
CA ALA A 55 -16.23 14.47 -3.46
C ALA A 55 -15.56 13.28 -4.18
N HIS A 56 -15.90 13.07 -5.46
CA HIS A 56 -15.28 12.01 -6.26
C HIS A 56 -13.77 12.26 -6.47
N ARG A 57 -13.36 13.50 -6.79
CA ARG A 57 -11.94 13.85 -6.92
C ARG A 57 -11.19 13.66 -5.60
N GLU A 58 -11.81 14.05 -4.48
CA GLU A 58 -11.24 13.84 -3.15
C GLU A 58 -11.04 12.35 -2.84
N TRP A 59 -12.01 11.50 -3.16
CA TRP A 59 -11.88 10.05 -2.98
C TRP A 59 -10.77 9.45 -3.83
N MET A 60 -10.63 9.88 -5.09
CA MET A 60 -9.54 9.43 -5.96
C MET A 60 -8.17 9.83 -5.41
N ALA A 61 -8.03 11.07 -4.91
CA ALA A 61 -6.81 11.54 -4.29
C ALA A 61 -6.46 10.73 -3.03
N ALA A 62 -7.42 10.54 -2.13
CA ALA A 62 -7.24 9.76 -0.91
C ALA A 62 -6.87 8.30 -1.19
N ALA A 63 -7.47 7.68 -2.21
CA ALA A 63 -7.12 6.32 -2.61
C ALA A 63 -5.67 6.21 -3.13
N SER A 64 -5.17 7.24 -3.82
CA SER A 64 -3.76 7.31 -4.24
C SER A 64 -2.82 7.48 -3.04
N GLU A 65 -3.15 8.37 -2.11
CA GLU A 65 -2.34 8.59 -0.91
C GLU A 65 -2.19 7.32 -0.06
N VAL A 66 -3.29 6.57 0.10
CA VAL A 66 -3.27 5.28 0.79
C VAL A 66 -2.35 4.28 0.07
N HIS A 67 -2.40 4.22 -1.26
CA HIS A 67 -1.50 3.36 -2.06
C HIS A 67 -0.02 3.68 -1.78
N GLU A 68 0.33 4.95 -1.89
CA GLU A 68 1.70 5.43 -1.70
C GLU A 68 2.20 5.12 -0.28
N GLY A 69 1.34 5.31 0.72
CA GLY A 69 1.66 4.96 2.11
C GLY A 69 1.91 3.47 2.32
N ILE A 70 1.13 2.58 1.69
CA ILE A 70 1.32 1.13 1.77
C ILE A 70 2.64 0.71 1.12
N GLU A 71 2.95 1.24 -0.06
CA GLU A 71 4.22 0.95 -0.73
C GLU A 71 5.42 1.47 0.07
N ALA A 72 5.29 2.64 0.73
CA ALA A 72 6.32 3.15 1.63
C ALA A 72 6.53 2.24 2.85
N MET A 73 5.46 1.73 3.48
CA MET A 73 5.55 0.76 4.57
C MET A 73 6.24 -0.53 4.12
N ARG A 74 5.91 -1.04 2.93
CA ARG A 74 6.55 -2.23 2.34
C ARG A 74 8.05 -2.04 2.14
N ALA A 75 8.44 -0.89 1.58
CA ALA A 75 9.83 -0.55 1.34
C ALA A 75 10.60 -0.45 2.66
N ALA A 76 10.03 0.20 3.68
CA ALA A 76 10.63 0.30 5.01
C ALA A 76 10.81 -1.08 5.66
N ALA A 77 9.82 -1.97 5.55
CA ALA A 77 9.90 -3.35 6.05
C ALA A 77 11.05 -4.14 5.39
N THR A 78 11.14 -4.06 4.05
CA THR A 78 12.18 -4.73 3.26
C THR A 78 13.58 -4.22 3.63
N ALA A 79 13.72 -2.90 3.80
CA ALA A 79 14.98 -2.27 4.20
C ALA A 79 15.41 -2.71 5.61
N ALA A 80 14.47 -2.72 6.57
CA ALA A 80 14.73 -3.22 7.91
C ALA A 80 15.20 -4.67 7.90
N HIS A 81 14.50 -5.54 7.16
CA HIS A 81 14.89 -6.95 7.01
C HIS A 81 16.33 -7.11 6.53
N THR A 82 16.70 -6.41 5.45
CA THR A 82 18.05 -6.48 4.87
C THR A 82 19.10 -6.08 5.89
N ALA A 83 18.89 -4.96 6.58
CA ALA A 83 19.81 -4.48 7.61
C ALA A 83 19.99 -5.47 8.77
N TYR A 84 18.92 -6.10 9.25
CA TYR A 84 19.01 -7.09 10.33
C TYR A 84 19.64 -8.40 9.88
N SER A 85 19.31 -8.89 8.69
CA SER A 85 19.90 -10.09 8.10
C SER A 85 21.41 -9.94 7.90
N ASP A 86 21.85 -8.78 7.39
CA ASP A 86 23.26 -8.47 7.18
C ASP A 86 24.05 -8.40 8.50
N VAL A 87 23.46 -7.79 9.54
CA VAL A 87 24.05 -7.72 10.88
C VAL A 87 24.16 -9.11 11.50
N LEU A 88 23.15 -9.97 11.34
CA LEU A 88 23.16 -11.33 11.85
C LEU A 88 24.24 -12.18 11.15
N ALA A 89 24.33 -12.08 9.81
CA ALA A 89 25.35 -12.76 9.01
C ALA A 89 26.77 -12.30 9.37
N THR A 90 26.96 -10.99 9.57
CA THR A 90 28.23 -10.40 10.00
C THR A 90 28.66 -10.91 11.37
N ASN A 91 27.74 -10.93 12.33
CA ASN A 91 28.00 -11.40 13.69
C ASN A 91 28.34 -12.90 13.72
N LEU A 92 27.63 -13.73 12.95
CA LEU A 92 27.94 -15.16 12.79
C LEU A 92 29.32 -15.38 12.14
N GLY A 93 29.67 -14.57 11.14
CA GLY A 93 30.98 -14.63 10.48
C GLY A 93 32.15 -14.18 11.36
N ILE A 94 31.92 -13.29 12.33
CA ILE A 94 32.93 -12.89 13.33
C ILE A 94 33.08 -13.96 14.42
N LEU A 95 31.97 -14.48 14.95
CA LEU A 95 31.98 -15.52 15.98
C LEU A 95 32.50 -16.87 15.44
N GLY A 96 32.27 -17.18 14.16
CA GLY A 96 32.78 -18.38 13.50
C GLY A 96 34.28 -18.34 13.19
N ARG A 97 34.90 -17.16 13.14
CA ARG A 97 36.35 -16.99 12.94
C ARG A 97 37.17 -17.02 14.23
N GLY A 98 36.52 -17.13 15.39
CA GLY A 98 37.16 -17.19 16.71
C GLY A 98 37.42 -18.60 17.24
N ARG A 99 37.35 -19.64 16.41
CA ARG A 99 37.67 -21.03 16.74
C ARG A 99 38.85 -21.54 15.93
#